data_AF-A0A917MGV9-F1
#
_entry.id   AF-A0A917MGV9-F1
#
_cell.length_a   1.000
_cell.length_b   1.000
_cell.length_c   1.000
_cell.angle_alpha   90.00
_cell.angle_beta   90.00
_cell.angle_gamma   90.00
#
_symmetry.space_group_name_H-M   'P 1'
#
loop_
_entity.id
_entity.type
_entity.pdbx_description
1 polymer ?
#
loop_
_entity_poly.entity_id
_entity_poly.type
_entity_poly.pdbx_seq_one_letter_code
_entity_poly.pdbx_strand_id
1 'polypeptide(L)'
;MVETSLETLKSLWEDLHTRLKAQSADYRTLLALEAAMRSMEAADPQAVHAAGVSPRGSALDLAVRVTQAEAAQRVLEARGEPMPIDELIRLVPAFGGRPGTRASLSSSLSQAPQFVSIRHANRWCWWLTERTVGEPVEEPARPGRAPSRSNRWRQIARAPRKRAQKV
;
A
#
# COMPACT_ATOMS: atom_id res chain seq x y z
N MET A 1 18.05 -32.68 -53.41
CA MET A 1 18.58 -32.00 -52.21
C MET A 1 17.57 -30.92 -51.87
N VAL A 2 16.95 -30.97 -50.69
CA VAL A 2 15.92 -29.99 -50.34
C VAL A 2 16.64 -28.72 -49.89
N GLU A 3 16.64 -27.69 -50.72
CA GLU A 3 17.07 -26.34 -50.34
C GLU A 3 16.02 -25.79 -49.37
N THR A 4 16.12 -26.16 -48.10
CA THR A 4 15.30 -25.55 -47.05
C THR A 4 15.74 -24.11 -46.90
N SER A 5 15.04 -23.19 -47.55
CA SER A 5 15.30 -21.75 -47.43
C SER A 5 15.21 -21.34 -45.95
N LEU A 6 16.11 -20.44 -45.53
CA LEU A 6 16.11 -19.92 -44.16
C LEU A 6 14.74 -19.33 -43.76
N GLU A 7 14.00 -18.81 -44.73
CA GLU A 7 12.65 -18.28 -44.54
C GLU A 7 11.65 -19.37 -44.17
N THR A 8 11.70 -20.53 -44.84
CA THR A 8 10.84 -21.68 -44.51
C THR A 8 11.14 -22.26 -43.13
N LEU A 9 12.41 -22.26 -42.70
CA LEU A 9 12.78 -22.71 -41.36
C LEU A 9 12.31 -21.73 -40.28
N LYS A 10 12.38 -20.41 -40.54
CA LYS A 10 11.85 -19.39 -39.65
C LYS A 10 10.34 -19.47 -39.51
N SER A 11 9.61 -19.60 -40.62
CA SER A 11 8.15 -19.68 -40.57
C SER A 11 7.67 -20.94 -39.82
N LEU A 12 8.32 -22.08 -40.05
CA LEU A 12 8.03 -23.32 -39.32
C LEU A 12 8.35 -23.20 -37.82
N TRP A 13 9.43 -22.50 -37.48
CA TRP A 13 9.78 -22.22 -36.10
C TRP A 13 8.75 -21.32 -35.42
N GLU A 14 8.31 -20.24 -36.07
CA GLU A 14 7.28 -19.33 -35.55
C GLU A 14 5.94 -20.04 -35.35
N ASP A 15 5.55 -20.91 -36.27
CA ASP A 15 4.32 -21.72 -36.17
C ASP A 15 4.38 -22.69 -34.99
N LEU A 16 5.49 -23.43 -34.82
CA LEU A 16 5.68 -24.33 -33.67
C LEU A 16 5.73 -23.56 -32.36
N HIS A 17 6.42 -22.42 -32.35
CA HIS A 17 6.55 -21.55 -31.18
C HIS A 17 5.19 -21.01 -30.74
N THR A 18 4.35 -20.61 -31.68
CA THR A 18 2.99 -20.12 -31.42
C THR A 18 2.08 -21.23 -30.90
N ARG A 19 2.13 -22.42 -31.50
CA ARG A 19 1.34 -23.59 -31.07
C ARG A 19 1.71 -24.03 -29.65
N LEU A 20 3.00 -24.11 -29.34
CA LEU A 20 3.47 -24.50 -28.01
C LEU A 20 3.09 -23.47 -26.94
N LYS A 21 3.18 -22.17 -27.24
CA LYS A 21 2.70 -21.11 -26.34
C LYS A 21 1.22 -21.22 -26.00
N ALA A 22 0.40 -21.60 -26.98
CA ALA A 22 -1.05 -21.73 -26.80
C ALA A 22 -1.43 -23.00 -26.02
N GLN A 23 -0.73 -24.10 -26.23
CA GLN A 23 -1.12 -25.41 -25.70
C GLN A 23 -0.59 -25.73 -24.31
N SER A 24 0.62 -25.28 -23.95
CA SER A 24 1.25 -25.65 -22.68
C SER A 24 1.53 -24.45 -21.77
N ALA A 25 1.12 -24.58 -20.51
CA ALA A 25 1.48 -23.61 -19.47
C ALA A 25 2.99 -23.68 -19.15
N ASP A 26 3.57 -24.87 -19.15
CA ASP A 26 4.98 -25.12 -18.84
C ASP A 26 5.92 -24.47 -19.86
N TYR A 27 5.52 -24.39 -21.13
CA TYR A 27 6.33 -23.69 -22.14
C TYR A 27 6.35 -22.17 -21.89
N ARG A 28 5.26 -21.60 -21.40
CA ARG A 28 5.19 -20.17 -21.03
C ARG A 28 6.02 -19.86 -19.80
N THR A 29 6.09 -20.77 -18.82
CA THR A 29 6.93 -20.59 -17.63
C THR A 29 8.42 -20.64 -17.99
N LEU A 30 8.83 -21.56 -18.86
CA LEU A 30 10.21 -21.64 -19.36
C LEU A 30 10.62 -20.37 -20.13
N LEU A 31 9.74 -19.84 -20.97
CA LEU A 31 10.01 -18.57 -21.68
C LEU A 31 10.10 -17.37 -20.73
N ALA A 32 9.27 -17.33 -19.69
CA ALA A 32 9.35 -16.28 -18.68
C ALA A 32 10.66 -16.37 -17.87
N LEU A 33 11.13 -17.59 -17.59
CA LEU A 33 12.40 -17.82 -16.90
C LEU A 33 13.59 -17.42 -17.77
N GLU A 34 13.59 -17.78 -19.06
CA GLU A 34 14.63 -17.36 -20.01
C GLU A 34 14.70 -15.83 -20.16
N ALA A 35 13.54 -15.16 -20.23
CA ALA A 35 13.46 -13.70 -20.26
C ALA A 35 13.99 -13.07 -18.96
N ALA A 36 13.71 -13.68 -17.80
CA ALA A 36 14.24 -13.23 -16.52
C ALA A 36 15.77 -13.40 -16.46
N MET A 37 16.31 -14.53 -16.93
CA MET A 37 17.75 -14.77 -16.99
C MET A 37 18.45 -13.74 -17.88
N ARG A 38 17.95 -13.50 -19.10
CA ARG A 38 18.53 -12.45 -19.97
C ARG A 38 18.39 -11.05 -19.37
N SER A 39 17.30 -10.77 -18.66
CA SER A 39 17.13 -9.50 -17.94
C SER A 39 18.14 -9.35 -16.80
N MET A 40 18.51 -10.45 -16.13
CA MET A 40 19.54 -10.44 -15.08
C MET A 40 20.94 -10.31 -15.67
N GLU A 41 21.21 -10.94 -16.81
CA GLU A 41 22.48 -10.81 -17.53
C GLU A 41 22.68 -9.42 -18.15
N ALA A 42 21.59 -8.79 -18.61
CA ALA A 42 21.60 -7.43 -19.14
C ALA A 42 21.53 -6.35 -18.04
N ALA A 43 21.15 -6.71 -16.81
CA ALA A 43 21.17 -5.81 -15.67
C ALA A 43 22.58 -5.76 -15.07
N ASP A 44 23.35 -4.76 -15.49
CA ASP A 44 24.48 -4.24 -14.71
C ASP A 44 24.09 -4.15 -13.22
N PRO A 45 24.97 -4.50 -12.26
CA PRO A 45 24.60 -4.74 -10.86
C PRO A 45 24.13 -3.51 -10.07
N GLN A 46 23.91 -2.35 -10.70
CA GLN A 46 23.25 -1.20 -10.07
C GLN A 46 21.71 -1.22 -10.13
N ALA A 47 21.08 -2.15 -10.86
CA ALA A 47 19.62 -2.17 -11.05
C ALA A 47 18.90 -3.36 -10.37
N VAL A 48 19.57 -4.07 -9.47
CA VAL A 48 19.08 -5.38 -8.99
C VAL A 48 18.17 -5.24 -7.78
N HIS A 49 16.97 -4.66 -7.89
CA HIS A 49 15.94 -4.78 -6.84
C HIS A 49 14.48 -4.75 -7.34
N ALA A 50 14.20 -5.13 -8.59
CA ALA A 50 12.80 -5.23 -9.03
C ALA A 50 12.58 -6.17 -10.21
N ALA A 51 12.41 -7.47 -9.96
CA ALA A 51 11.76 -8.34 -10.94
C ALA A 51 11.14 -9.58 -10.28
N GLY A 52 9.97 -9.38 -9.68
CA GLY A 52 9.09 -10.47 -9.27
C GLY A 52 7.65 -9.99 -9.26
N VAL A 53 6.85 -10.55 -10.17
CA VAL A 53 5.37 -10.55 -10.21
C VAL A 53 4.69 -9.37 -10.93
N SER A 54 4.14 -9.65 -12.12
CA SER A 54 2.92 -9.02 -12.65
C SER A 54 1.70 -9.73 -12.04
N PRO A 55 0.59 -9.04 -11.72
CA PRO A 55 -0.13 -8.24 -12.72
C PRO A 55 -0.69 -6.89 -12.22
N ARG A 56 -0.93 -5.98 -13.18
CA ARG A 56 -1.83 -4.81 -13.08
C ARG A 56 -1.42 -3.69 -12.11
N GLY A 57 -0.83 -2.65 -12.67
CA GLY A 57 -0.61 -1.37 -11.99
C GLY A 57 0.85 -0.96 -12.12
N SER A 58 1.13 -0.26 -13.23
CA SER A 58 2.43 0.31 -13.59
C SER A 58 3.28 0.72 -12.38
N ALA A 59 4.40 0.04 -12.14
CA ALA A 59 5.40 0.42 -11.15
C ALA A 59 6.05 1.78 -11.47
N LEU A 60 5.99 2.21 -12.73
CA LEU A 60 6.35 3.56 -13.17
C LEU A 60 5.37 4.63 -12.66
N ASP A 61 4.12 4.25 -12.39
CA ASP A 61 3.10 5.12 -11.82
C ASP A 61 3.15 5.14 -10.28
N LEU A 62 3.99 4.30 -9.65
CA LEU A 62 4.23 4.25 -8.20
C LEU A 62 5.40 5.13 -7.75
N ALA A 63 6.35 5.44 -8.64
CA ALA A 63 7.51 6.27 -8.33
C ALA A 63 7.17 7.75 -8.06
N VAL A 64 5.97 8.20 -8.44
CA VAL A 64 5.46 9.57 -8.20
C VAL A 64 4.24 9.57 -7.25
N ARG A 65 3.86 8.40 -6.70
CA ARG A 65 2.71 8.32 -5.78
C ARG A 65 3.12 8.84 -4.41
N VAL A 66 2.71 10.07 -4.18
CA VAL A 66 2.66 10.73 -2.89
C VAL A 66 1.92 9.84 -1.90
N THR A 67 2.41 9.77 -0.65
CA THR A 67 1.79 8.92 0.38
C THR A 67 0.33 9.34 0.61
N GLN A 68 -0.51 8.44 1.13
CA GLN A 68 -1.91 8.77 1.42
C GLN A 68 -2.05 9.96 2.36
N ALA A 69 -1.14 10.09 3.33
CA ALA A 69 -1.10 11.21 4.27
C ALA A 69 -0.72 12.51 3.56
N GLU A 70 0.36 12.54 2.78
CA GLU A 70 0.76 13.74 2.03
C GLU A 70 -0.28 14.17 0.98
N ALA A 71 -0.95 13.22 0.33
CA ALA A 71 -2.02 13.52 -0.60
C ALA A 71 -3.24 14.13 0.14
N ALA A 72 -3.58 13.59 1.32
CA ALA A 72 -4.62 14.17 2.17
C ALA A 72 -4.24 15.57 2.69
N GLN A 73 -2.97 15.80 2.99
CA GLN A 73 -2.46 17.13 3.35
C GLN A 73 -2.69 18.13 2.21
N ARG A 74 -2.29 17.79 0.98
CA ARG A 74 -2.52 18.66 -0.19
C ARG A 74 -4.00 18.95 -0.43
N VAL A 75 -4.88 17.97 -0.22
CA VAL A 75 -6.34 18.17 -0.32
C VAL A 75 -6.82 19.20 0.71
N LEU A 76 -6.41 19.06 1.98
CA LEU A 76 -6.79 19.97 3.06
C LEU A 76 -6.18 21.37 2.86
N GLU A 77 -4.96 21.45 2.36
CA GLU A 77 -4.28 22.71 2.04
C GLU A 77 -4.99 23.45 0.90
N ALA A 78 -5.35 22.74 -0.17
CA ALA A 78 -6.01 23.30 -1.35
C ALA A 78 -7.45 23.74 -1.08
N ARG A 79 -8.16 23.02 -0.19
CA ARG A 79 -9.55 23.34 0.17
C ARG A 79 -9.64 24.38 1.28
N GLY A 80 -8.71 24.37 2.23
CA GLY A 80 -8.73 25.31 3.35
C GLY A 80 -9.86 25.07 4.36
N GLU A 81 -10.53 23.92 4.35
CA GLU A 81 -11.63 23.59 5.26
C GLU A 81 -11.53 22.18 5.88
N PRO A 82 -12.03 21.97 7.12
CA PRO A 82 -12.10 20.65 7.75
C PRO A 82 -12.98 19.68 6.98
N MET A 83 -12.44 18.51 6.62
CA MET A 83 -13.11 17.59 5.71
C MET A 83 -13.43 16.24 6.36
N PRO A 84 -14.64 15.68 6.14
CA PRO A 84 -14.94 14.33 6.59
C PRO A 84 -14.12 13.30 5.81
N ILE A 85 -13.89 12.16 6.46
CA ILE A 85 -13.05 11.11 5.88
C ILE A 85 -13.56 10.57 4.55
N ASP A 86 -14.89 10.50 4.37
CA ASP A 86 -15.50 9.97 3.15
C ASP A 86 -15.23 10.86 1.94
N GLU A 87 -15.09 12.17 2.15
CA GLU A 87 -14.72 13.13 1.11
C GLU A 87 -13.23 13.07 0.81
N LEU A 88 -12.39 12.93 1.84
CA LEU A 88 -10.95 12.73 1.65
C LEU A 88 -10.65 11.48 0.82
N ILE A 89 -11.33 10.36 1.06
CA ILE A 89 -11.14 9.13 0.27
C ILE A 89 -11.41 9.35 -1.22
N ARG A 90 -12.40 10.21 -1.56
CA ARG A 90 -12.75 10.52 -2.95
C ARG A 90 -11.72 11.43 -3.61
N LEU A 91 -11.13 12.35 -2.85
CA LEU A 91 -10.23 13.37 -3.39
C LEU A 91 -8.76 12.94 -3.39
N VAL A 92 -8.33 12.08 -2.46
CA VAL A 92 -6.93 11.61 -2.36
C VAL A 92 -6.38 11.03 -3.67
N PRO A 93 -7.12 10.23 -4.46
CA PRO A 93 -6.65 9.76 -5.77
C PRO A 93 -6.38 10.90 -6.77
N ALA A 94 -7.14 12.00 -6.71
CA ALA A 94 -6.98 13.14 -7.62
C ALA A 94 -5.69 13.94 -7.32
N PHE A 95 -5.14 13.82 -6.11
CA PHE A 95 -3.89 14.46 -5.69
C PHE A 95 -2.68 13.52 -5.74
N GLY A 96 -2.80 12.40 -6.47
CA GLY A 96 -1.72 11.43 -6.66
C GLY A 96 -1.53 10.44 -5.51
N GLY A 97 -2.46 10.41 -4.54
CA GLY A 97 -2.44 9.47 -3.44
C GLY A 97 -2.99 8.10 -3.82
N ARG A 98 -2.50 7.05 -3.15
CA ARG A 98 -3.02 5.69 -3.36
C ARG A 98 -4.49 5.59 -2.92
N PRO A 99 -5.41 5.02 -3.72
CA PRO A 99 -6.77 4.75 -3.27
C PRO A 99 -6.74 3.82 -2.04
N GLY A 100 -7.38 4.25 -0.96
CA GLY A 100 -7.38 3.56 0.33
C GLY A 100 -8.79 3.33 0.86
N THR A 101 -8.92 2.38 1.80
CA THR A 101 -10.15 2.21 2.56
C THR A 101 -10.25 3.27 3.66
N ARG A 102 -11.47 3.50 4.17
CA ARG A 102 -11.71 4.38 5.32
C ARG A 102 -10.83 4.05 6.51
N ALA A 103 -10.67 2.76 6.83
CA ALA A 103 -9.82 2.32 7.94
C ALA A 103 -8.33 2.62 7.68
N SER A 104 -7.84 2.39 6.46
CA SER A 104 -6.45 2.69 6.07
C SER A 104 -6.16 4.19 6.21
N LEU A 105 -7.02 5.04 5.62
CA LEU A 105 -6.83 6.47 5.66
C LEU A 105 -6.96 7.02 7.09
N SER A 106 -7.96 6.59 7.87
CA SER A 106 -8.08 6.93 9.29
C SER A 106 -6.81 6.58 10.07
N SER A 107 -6.28 5.37 9.86
CA SER A 107 -5.08 4.91 10.57
C SER A 107 -3.87 5.75 10.19
N SER A 108 -3.67 6.03 8.89
CA SER A 108 -2.56 6.85 8.42
C SER A 108 -2.64 8.28 8.95
N LEU A 109 -3.82 8.90 8.94
CA LEU A 109 -4.02 10.25 9.49
C LEU A 109 -3.82 10.30 11.01
N SER A 110 -4.25 9.26 11.73
CA SER A 110 -4.08 9.20 13.20
C SER A 110 -2.62 9.02 13.62
N GLN A 111 -1.78 8.40 12.78
CA GLN A 111 -0.36 8.20 13.04
C GLN A 111 0.48 9.44 12.73
N ALA A 112 -0.02 10.33 11.88
CA ALA A 112 0.68 11.51 11.42
C ALA A 112 0.39 12.71 12.35
N PRO A 113 1.42 13.34 12.96
CA PRO A 113 1.23 14.38 13.97
C PRO A 113 0.62 15.69 13.44
N GLN A 114 0.71 15.92 12.14
CA GLN A 114 0.19 17.10 11.48
C GLN A 114 -1.34 17.08 11.24
N PHE A 115 -2.01 15.97 11.56
CA PHE A 115 -3.47 15.87 11.44
C PHE A 115 -4.15 15.77 12.80
N VAL A 116 -5.31 16.41 12.88
CA VAL A 116 -6.19 16.35 14.03
C VAL A 116 -7.61 16.03 13.60
N SER A 117 -8.29 15.18 14.38
CA SER A 117 -9.71 14.91 14.21
C SER A 117 -10.50 15.92 15.04
N ILE A 118 -11.25 16.79 14.38
CA ILE A 118 -12.10 17.81 15.02
C ILE A 118 -13.57 17.57 14.70
N ARG A 119 -14.45 18.09 15.54
CA ARG A 119 -15.89 18.09 15.26
C ARG A 119 -16.25 19.43 14.59
N HIS A 120 -16.60 19.38 13.31
CA HIS A 120 -16.97 20.55 12.51
C HIS A 120 -18.34 20.31 11.88
N ALA A 121 -19.25 21.29 11.92
CA ALA A 121 -20.61 21.18 11.39
C ALA A 121 -21.36 19.89 11.83
N ASN A 122 -21.24 19.52 13.12
CA ASN A 122 -21.81 18.31 13.72
C ASN A 122 -21.29 16.98 13.13
N ARG A 123 -20.16 16.97 12.43
CA ARG A 123 -19.52 15.77 11.85
C ARG A 123 -18.07 15.67 12.29
N TRP A 124 -17.52 14.45 12.25
CA TRP A 124 -16.09 14.21 12.47
C TRP A 124 -15.32 14.52 11.20
N CYS A 125 -14.44 15.51 11.28
CA CYS A 125 -13.62 16.00 10.19
C CYS A 125 -12.13 15.92 10.56
N TRP A 126 -11.29 15.77 9.54
CA TRP A 126 -9.85 15.85 9.65
C TRP A 126 -9.38 17.24 9.25
N TRP A 127 -8.41 17.75 10.00
CA TRP A 127 -7.81 19.06 9.80
C TRP A 127 -6.31 19.05 10.06
N LEU A 128 -5.62 20.11 9.62
CA LEU A 128 -4.18 20.29 9.81
C LEU A 128 -3.89 21.01 11.13
N THR A 129 -3.01 20.44 11.96
CA THR A 129 -2.69 20.96 13.29
C THR A 129 -2.06 22.36 13.26
N GLU A 130 -1.33 22.68 12.19
CA GLU A 130 -0.61 23.96 12.03
C GLU A 130 -1.50 25.12 11.54
N ARG A 131 -2.75 24.84 11.15
CA ARG A 131 -3.70 25.88 10.75
C ARG A 131 -4.71 26.14 11.85
N THR A 132 -4.76 27.38 12.34
CA THR A 132 -5.85 27.88 13.17
C THR A 132 -7.15 27.72 12.38
N VAL A 133 -8.00 26.80 12.82
CA VAL A 133 -9.40 26.76 12.39
C VAL A 133 -9.99 28.11 12.80
N GLY A 134 -10.48 28.88 11.84
CA GLY A 134 -11.16 30.14 12.16
C GLY A 134 -12.25 29.88 13.20
N GLU A 135 -12.17 30.60 14.32
CA GLU A 135 -13.07 30.57 15.48
C GLU A 135 -13.30 29.17 16.11
N PRO A 136 -12.54 28.81 17.16
CA PRO A 136 -12.83 27.63 17.95
C PRO A 136 -14.10 27.86 18.77
N VAL A 137 -15.15 27.08 18.51
CA VAL A 137 -16.15 26.81 19.55
C VAL A 137 -15.42 26.03 20.64
N GLU A 138 -15.04 26.76 21.70
CA GLU A 138 -14.50 26.24 22.94
C GLU A 138 -15.35 25.06 23.45
N GLU A 139 -14.70 23.96 23.83
CA GLU A 139 -14.94 23.23 25.09
C GLU A 139 -14.22 21.85 25.14
N PRO A 140 -13.83 21.36 26.34
CA PRO A 140 -12.65 21.79 27.07
C PRO A 140 -11.61 20.65 27.17
N ALA A 141 -10.39 21.01 27.58
CA ALA A 141 -9.32 20.10 27.93
C ALA A 141 -9.80 18.98 28.88
N ARG A 142 -9.80 17.73 28.41
CA ARG A 142 -9.90 16.56 29.29
C ARG A 142 -8.52 16.17 29.80
N PRO A 143 -8.28 16.18 31.13
CA PRO A 143 -7.04 15.67 31.70
C PRO A 143 -7.06 14.14 31.74
N GLY A 144 -5.89 13.50 31.56
CA GLY A 144 -5.70 12.08 31.87
C GLY A 144 -5.50 11.16 30.67
N ARG A 145 -4.38 11.31 29.95
CA ARG A 145 -3.88 10.28 29.03
C ARG A 145 -3.21 9.17 29.84
N ALA A 146 -3.99 8.18 30.26
CA ALA A 146 -3.46 6.93 30.80
C ALA A 146 -2.64 6.19 29.72
N PRO A 147 -1.52 5.54 30.05
CA PRO A 147 -0.67 4.88 29.08
C PRO A 147 -1.35 3.71 28.36
N SER A 148 -0.97 3.60 27.08
CA SER A 148 -1.42 2.66 26.06
C SER A 148 -1.61 1.21 26.56
N ARG A 149 -2.81 0.67 26.31
CA ARG A 149 -3.22 -0.71 26.63
C ARG A 149 -2.65 -1.73 25.63
N SER A 150 -1.33 -1.83 25.50
CA SER A 150 -0.69 -2.83 24.62
C SER A 150 -0.05 -4.03 25.30
N ASN A 151 -0.13 -4.18 26.64
CA ASN A 151 0.52 -5.31 27.36
C ASN A 151 -0.42 -6.25 28.15
N ARG A 152 -1.74 -6.19 27.94
CA ARG A 152 -2.70 -6.92 28.81
C ARG A 152 -2.84 -8.43 28.53
N TRP A 153 -2.20 -8.98 27.50
CA TRP A 153 -2.38 -10.40 27.13
C TRP A 153 -1.23 -11.34 27.50
N ARG A 154 -0.20 -10.89 28.24
CA ARG A 154 0.95 -11.72 28.67
C ARG A 154 1.10 -11.94 30.18
N GLN A 155 0.01 -11.87 30.97
CA GLN A 155 0.10 -12.14 32.43
C GLN A 155 -0.90 -13.18 32.96
N ILE A 156 -1.53 -13.97 32.10
CA ILE A 156 -2.28 -15.16 32.54
C ILE A 156 -1.40 -16.38 32.30
N ALA A 157 -0.35 -16.52 33.09
CA ALA A 157 0.43 -17.76 33.16
C ALA A 157 0.87 -18.04 34.60
N ARG A 158 0.06 -18.89 35.25
CA ARG A 158 0.47 -19.93 36.23
C ARG A 158 1.02 -19.45 37.57
N ALA A 159 0.12 -19.27 38.54
CA ALA A 159 0.41 -19.49 39.95
C ALA A 159 0.08 -20.97 40.32
N PRO A 160 1.03 -21.78 40.82
CA PRO A 160 0.71 -23.10 41.37
C PRO A 160 0.21 -23.00 42.83
N ARG A 161 -0.89 -23.72 43.08
CA ARG A 161 -1.58 -23.91 44.35
C ARG A 161 -0.65 -24.44 45.45
N LYS A 162 -0.56 -23.75 46.59
CA LYS A 162 -0.05 -24.33 47.85
C LYS A 162 -1.08 -25.32 48.39
N ARG A 163 -0.72 -26.61 48.41
CA ARG A 163 -1.47 -27.68 49.08
C ARG A 163 -1.04 -27.68 50.55
N ALA A 164 -1.97 -27.36 51.44
CA ALA A 164 -1.81 -27.54 52.88
C ALA A 164 -1.77 -29.05 53.18
N GLN A 165 -0.75 -29.49 53.92
CA GLN A 165 -0.72 -30.80 54.55
C GLN A 165 -0.76 -30.57 56.06
N LYS A 166 -1.88 -30.95 56.68
CA LYS A 166 -1.98 -31.28 58.10
C LYS A 166 -1.39 -32.69 58.27
N VAL A 167 -0.48 -32.88 59.22
CA VAL A 167 -0.59 -33.69 60.46
C VAL A 167 0.77 -33.56 61.16
#